data_AF-A0A953YXP3-F1
#
_entry.id   AF-A0A953YXP3-F1
#
_cell.length_a   1.000
_cell.length_b   1.000
_cell.length_c   1.000
_cell.angle_alpha   90.00
_cell.angle_beta   90.00
_cell.angle_gamma   90.00
#
_symmetry.space_group_name_H-M   'P 1'
#
loop_
_entity.id
_entity.type
_entity.pdbx_description
1 polymer ?
#
loop_
_entity_poly.entity_id
_entity_poly.type
_entity_poly.pdbx_seq_one_letter_code
_entity_poly.pdbx_strand_id
1 'polypeptide(L)'
;RIRDNMQLEPNEYVVKIKGTQVAKGVGMADHYLAMDSGVATGRIDGVPTTEPAFGLPALWITATEKQRAEAFGYTVVDASSVIATHLTEVVKNNAFELLTREAVNDLLDNLKKTAPNLVGEVVPTVLKPGDVQKVLQNLLRERVSIRDLGTILETLGDFGARTKDVEVLTEYVRNAISRNICEALREPDGKIYCITLEPRMEDLINANIERTEGGSYLRLDPNSLNKVMNAMATEVEKLLSSGHTPVVLCSPQIRPQVRRIVEGIQGGIAVLSFNEIDKTIEVESLGMVSLPPELA
;
A
#
# COMPACT_ATOMS: atom_id res chain seq x y z
N ARG A 1 -11.20 -20.17 -3.18
CA ARG A 1 -11.88 -21.45 -2.84
C ARG A 1 -12.06 -21.46 -1.34
N ILE A 2 -13.25 -21.82 -0.84
CA ILE A 2 -13.52 -21.98 0.59
C ILE A 2 -13.48 -23.48 0.89
N ARG A 3 -12.82 -23.87 1.99
CA ARG A 3 -12.68 -25.26 2.41
C ARG A 3 -12.71 -25.34 3.93
N ASP A 4 -13.42 -26.33 4.46
CA ASP A 4 -13.38 -26.65 5.87
C ASP A 4 -12.03 -27.30 6.22
N ASN A 5 -11.53 -27.00 7.41
CA ASN A 5 -10.30 -27.59 7.95
C ASN A 5 -10.49 -27.94 9.43
N MET A 6 -10.67 -29.23 9.71
CA MET A 6 -10.91 -29.75 11.07
C MET A 6 -9.69 -29.64 12.00
N GLN A 7 -8.54 -29.22 11.50
CA GLN A 7 -7.32 -29.02 12.30
C GLN A 7 -7.19 -27.60 12.87
N LEU A 8 -8.07 -26.67 12.48
CA LEU A 8 -8.09 -25.31 13.01
C LEU A 8 -8.85 -25.26 14.34
N GLU A 9 -8.48 -24.30 15.18
CA GLU A 9 -9.23 -24.04 16.41
C GLU A 9 -10.65 -23.52 16.11
N PRO A 10 -11.60 -23.64 17.05
CA PRO A 10 -12.93 -23.07 16.89
C PRO A 10 -12.87 -21.56 16.56
N ASN A 11 -13.65 -21.13 15.56
CA ASN A 11 -13.69 -19.76 15.03
C ASN A 11 -12.41 -19.28 14.31
N GLU A 12 -11.39 -20.11 14.17
CA GLU A 12 -10.18 -19.75 13.42
C GLU A 12 -10.38 -19.93 11.91
N TYR A 13 -9.79 -19.02 11.13
CA TYR A 13 -9.66 -19.16 9.68
C TYR A 13 -8.24 -18.86 9.23
N VAL A 14 -7.85 -19.46 8.11
CA VAL A 14 -6.57 -19.20 7.44
C VAL A 14 -6.79 -18.80 5.99
N VAL A 15 -6.04 -17.81 5.53
CA VAL A 15 -6.01 -17.41 4.11
C VAL A 15 -4.75 -17.99 3.48
N LYS A 16 -4.91 -18.68 2.36
CA LYS A 16 -3.82 -19.30 1.60
C LYS A 16 -3.72 -18.74 0.20
N ILE A 17 -2.50 -18.39 -0.24
CA ILE A 17 -2.18 -18.02 -1.61
C ILE A 17 -1.25 -19.11 -2.17
N LYS A 18 -1.62 -19.68 -3.33
CA LYS A 18 -0.88 -20.77 -3.99
C LYS A 18 -0.55 -21.96 -3.06
N GLY A 19 -1.40 -22.22 -2.06
CA GLY A 19 -1.23 -23.30 -1.08
C GLY A 19 -0.48 -22.90 0.19
N THR A 20 0.21 -21.77 0.21
CA THR A 20 0.95 -21.25 1.37
C THR A 20 0.04 -20.37 2.22
N GLN A 21 0.10 -20.53 3.54
CA GLN A 21 -0.62 -19.66 4.47
C GLN A 21 0.02 -18.27 4.49
N VAL A 22 -0.79 -17.25 4.22
CA VAL A 22 -0.36 -15.83 4.19
C VAL A 22 -1.00 -15.00 5.29
N ALA A 23 -2.13 -15.46 5.84
CA ALA A 23 -2.79 -14.81 6.96
C ALA A 23 -3.59 -15.81 7.78
N LYS A 24 -3.88 -15.45 9.03
CA LYS A 24 -4.78 -16.16 9.95
C LYS A 24 -5.60 -15.16 10.74
N GLY A 25 -6.77 -15.56 11.20
CA GLY A 25 -7.60 -14.71 12.04
C GLY A 25 -8.66 -15.52 12.78
N VAL A 26 -9.41 -14.83 13.63
CA VAL A 26 -10.56 -15.39 14.35
C VAL A 26 -11.81 -14.66 13.89
N GLY A 27 -12.90 -15.38 13.65
CA GLY A 27 -14.20 -14.84 13.32
C GLY A 27 -15.28 -15.52 14.14
N MET A 28 -15.72 -14.87 15.23
CA MET A 28 -16.73 -15.41 16.14
C MET A 28 -18.13 -15.13 15.59
N ALA A 29 -18.75 -16.13 14.94
CA ALA A 29 -19.98 -15.95 14.14
C ALA A 29 -21.14 -15.25 14.89
N ASP A 30 -21.32 -15.54 16.18
CA ASP A 30 -22.40 -14.98 17.00
C ASP A 30 -22.01 -13.68 17.75
N HIS A 31 -20.85 -13.10 17.43
CA HIS A 31 -20.32 -11.90 18.06
C HIS A 31 -20.09 -10.79 17.05
N TYR A 32 -19.84 -9.59 17.57
CA TYR A 32 -19.44 -8.41 16.81
C TYR A 32 -18.06 -7.95 17.26
N LEU A 33 -17.30 -7.38 16.35
CA LEU A 33 -16.03 -6.74 16.65
C LEU A 33 -16.28 -5.25 16.91
N ALA A 34 -15.96 -4.78 18.11
CA ALA A 34 -16.03 -3.38 18.50
C ALA A 34 -14.62 -2.77 18.55
N MET A 35 -14.46 -1.63 17.87
CA MET A 35 -13.21 -0.89 17.77
C MET A 35 -13.41 0.55 18.24
N ASP A 36 -12.47 1.05 19.02
CA ASP A 36 -12.44 2.45 19.46
C ASP A 36 -11.55 3.26 18.51
N SER A 37 -12.10 4.26 17.84
CA SER A 37 -11.36 5.20 17.00
C SER A 37 -10.82 6.41 17.77
N GLY A 38 -10.74 6.33 19.10
CA GLY A 38 -10.30 7.41 19.99
C GLY A 38 -11.42 8.35 20.44
N VAL A 39 -12.67 8.04 20.10
CA VAL A 39 -13.85 8.84 20.42
C VAL A 39 -14.78 8.14 21.42
N ALA A 40 -14.44 6.91 21.84
CA ALA A 40 -15.28 6.19 22.77
C ALA A 40 -15.38 6.89 24.13
N THR A 41 -16.61 7.02 24.63
CA THR A 41 -16.93 7.76 25.87
C THR A 41 -17.04 6.88 27.11
N GLY A 42 -16.97 5.55 26.93
CA GLY A 42 -17.10 4.57 28.00
C GLY A 42 -16.49 3.24 27.62
N ARG A 43 -16.39 2.31 28.57
CA ARG A 43 -15.90 0.94 28.34
C ARG A 43 -17.07 -0.04 28.18
N ILE A 44 -16.85 -1.06 27.35
CA ILE A 44 -17.77 -2.18 27.14
C ILE A 44 -17.10 -3.50 27.53
N ASP A 45 -17.91 -4.49 27.86
CA ASP A 45 -17.42 -5.83 28.18
C ASP A 45 -17.27 -6.64 26.89
N GLY A 46 -16.17 -7.38 26.77
CA GLY A 46 -15.87 -8.20 25.61
C GLY A 46 -14.55 -8.95 25.73
N VAL A 47 -14.28 -9.83 24.77
CA VAL A 47 -13.02 -10.57 24.69
C VAL A 47 -11.99 -9.73 23.92
N PRO A 48 -10.87 -9.32 24.55
CA PRO A 48 -9.82 -8.56 23.87
C PRO A 48 -9.24 -9.30 22.67
N THR A 49 -9.04 -8.57 21.58
CA THR A 49 -8.46 -9.09 20.35
C THR A 49 -7.78 -7.98 19.56
N THR A 50 -7.23 -8.35 18.41
CA THR A 50 -6.66 -7.42 17.44
C THR A 50 -7.41 -7.59 16.13
N GLU A 51 -7.89 -6.48 15.57
CA GLU A 51 -8.51 -6.48 14.25
C GLU A 51 -7.48 -6.95 13.21
N PRO A 52 -7.81 -7.95 12.38
CA PRO A 52 -6.82 -8.65 11.56
C PRO A 52 -6.32 -7.89 10.31
N ALA A 53 -7.05 -6.90 9.81
CA ALA A 53 -6.70 -6.18 8.58
C ALA A 53 -5.69 -5.03 8.81
N PHE A 54 -5.82 -4.30 9.92
CA PHE A 54 -5.09 -3.08 10.24
C PHE A 54 -4.34 -3.16 11.59
N GLY A 55 -4.58 -4.20 12.40
CA GLY A 55 -3.87 -4.40 13.66
C GLY A 55 -4.40 -3.55 14.81
N LEU A 56 -5.62 -3.02 14.71
CA LEU A 56 -6.19 -2.15 15.73
C LEU A 56 -6.66 -2.93 16.97
N PRO A 57 -6.50 -2.38 18.19
CA PRO A 57 -7.09 -2.96 19.40
C PRO A 57 -8.62 -3.05 19.26
N ALA A 58 -9.18 -4.22 19.58
CA ALA A 58 -10.61 -4.48 19.44
C ALA A 58 -11.14 -5.41 20.53
N LEU A 59 -12.47 -5.50 20.62
CA LEU A 59 -13.19 -6.40 21.53
C LEU A 59 -14.22 -7.22 20.74
N TRP A 60 -14.23 -8.54 20.93
CA TRP A 60 -15.39 -9.34 20.54
C TRP A 60 -16.49 -9.20 21.59
N ILE A 61 -17.62 -8.67 21.18
CA ILE A 61 -18.76 -8.38 22.02
C ILE A 61 -19.98 -9.21 21.61
N THR A 62 -20.83 -9.52 22.58
CA THR A 62 -22.09 -10.22 22.32
C THR A 62 -23.11 -9.27 21.67
N ALA A 63 -24.18 -9.83 21.11
CA ALA A 63 -25.29 -9.05 20.58
C ALA A 63 -25.94 -8.12 21.63
N THR A 64 -25.87 -8.45 22.93
CA THR A 64 -26.44 -7.62 24.01
C THR A 64 -25.61 -6.36 24.26
N GLU A 65 -24.29 -6.43 24.13
CA GLU A 65 -23.41 -5.26 24.31
C GLU A 65 -23.36 -4.35 23.08
N LYS A 66 -23.84 -4.82 21.91
CA LYS A 66 -23.81 -4.07 20.65
C LYS A 66 -24.38 -2.65 20.76
N GLN A 67 -25.61 -2.52 21.26
CA GLN A 67 -26.28 -1.20 21.37
C GLN A 67 -25.52 -0.26 22.30
N ARG A 68 -24.90 -0.80 23.37
CA ARG A 68 -24.10 -0.03 24.31
C ARG A 68 -22.79 0.44 23.69
N ALA A 69 -22.13 -0.43 22.93
CA ALA A 69 -20.91 -0.10 22.20
C ALA A 69 -21.14 1.03 21.18
N GLU A 70 -22.18 0.92 20.37
CA GLU A 70 -22.58 1.96 19.42
C GLU A 70 -22.92 3.28 20.14
N ALA A 71 -23.65 3.23 21.26
CA ALA A 71 -23.98 4.41 22.05
C ALA A 71 -22.75 5.09 22.69
N PHE A 72 -21.70 4.31 22.99
CA PHE A 72 -20.43 4.85 23.49
C PHE A 72 -19.51 5.35 22.38
N GLY A 73 -19.85 5.16 21.10
CA GLY A 73 -19.08 5.65 19.96
C GLY A 73 -18.10 4.63 19.38
N TYR A 74 -18.21 3.35 19.74
CA TYR A 74 -17.43 2.30 19.10
C TYR A 74 -17.91 2.05 17.67
N THR A 75 -16.98 1.76 16.77
CA THR A 75 -17.31 1.16 15.47
C THR A 75 -17.55 -0.33 15.67
N VAL A 76 -18.76 -0.80 15.35
CA VAL A 76 -19.16 -2.20 15.55
C VAL A 76 -19.39 -2.88 14.20
N VAL A 77 -18.74 -4.03 14.00
CA VAL A 77 -18.72 -4.77 12.72
C VAL A 77 -19.04 -6.24 12.97
N ASP A 78 -19.85 -6.88 12.12
CA ASP A 78 -20.15 -8.30 12.25
C ASP A 78 -18.95 -9.18 11.83
N ALA A 79 -18.92 -10.43 12.32
CA ALA A 79 -17.80 -11.34 12.06
C ALA A 79 -17.55 -11.63 10.57
N SER A 80 -18.60 -11.67 9.74
CA SER A 80 -18.44 -11.93 8.31
C SER A 80 -17.78 -10.75 7.60
N SER A 81 -18.14 -9.52 7.98
CA SER A 81 -17.50 -8.29 7.51
C SER A 81 -16.04 -8.20 7.96
N VAL A 82 -15.70 -8.65 9.17
CA VAL A 82 -14.29 -8.74 9.62
C VAL A 82 -13.48 -9.67 8.73
N ILE A 83 -13.98 -10.87 8.44
CA ILE A 83 -13.31 -11.84 7.55
C ILE A 83 -13.18 -11.26 6.13
N ALA A 84 -14.23 -10.61 5.61
CA ALA A 84 -14.24 -10.02 4.27
C ALA A 84 -13.22 -8.87 4.13
N THR A 85 -13.15 -7.98 5.12
CA THR A 85 -12.17 -6.88 5.16
C THR A 85 -10.76 -7.43 5.23
N HIS A 86 -10.51 -8.40 6.10
CA HIS A 86 -9.19 -9.03 6.17
C HIS A 86 -8.79 -9.72 4.87
N LEU A 87 -9.70 -10.50 4.27
CA LEU A 87 -9.44 -11.13 2.96
C LEU A 87 -9.13 -10.09 1.88
N THR A 88 -9.84 -8.96 1.89
CA THR A 88 -9.61 -7.86 0.96
C THR A 88 -8.21 -7.28 1.11
N GLU A 89 -7.78 -6.99 2.34
CA GLU A 89 -6.42 -6.47 2.59
C GLU A 89 -5.34 -7.50 2.27
N VAL A 90 -5.56 -8.79 2.56
CA VAL A 90 -4.64 -9.87 2.16
C VAL A 90 -4.51 -9.92 0.63
N VAL A 91 -5.61 -9.80 -0.11
CA VAL A 91 -5.57 -9.77 -1.58
C VAL A 91 -4.83 -8.54 -2.09
N LYS A 92 -5.09 -7.35 -1.55
CA LYS A 92 -4.39 -6.12 -1.95
C LYS A 92 -2.89 -6.20 -1.68
N ASN A 93 -2.50 -6.67 -0.49
CA ASN A 93 -1.11 -6.83 -0.09
C ASN A 93 -0.33 -7.80 -0.98
N ASN A 94 -1.01 -8.80 -1.55
CA ASN A 94 -0.39 -9.83 -2.36
C ASN A 94 -0.77 -9.72 -3.85
N ALA A 95 -1.41 -8.62 -4.27
CA ALA A 95 -1.95 -8.47 -5.63
C ALA A 95 -0.87 -8.63 -6.71
N PHE A 96 0.35 -8.15 -6.42
CA PHE A 96 1.50 -8.30 -7.32
C PHE A 96 1.88 -9.77 -7.57
N GLU A 97 1.69 -10.65 -6.59
CA GLU A 97 1.97 -12.09 -6.73
C GLU A 97 0.86 -12.86 -7.44
N LEU A 98 -0.37 -12.35 -7.33
CA LEU A 98 -1.56 -12.89 -7.97
C LEU A 98 -1.63 -12.53 -9.46
N LEU A 99 -0.96 -11.44 -9.88
CA LEU A 99 -0.89 -11.03 -11.27
C LEU A 99 0.04 -11.96 -12.08
N THR A 100 -0.53 -13.00 -12.68
CA THR A 100 0.18 -13.95 -13.53
C THR A 100 0.39 -13.43 -14.95
N ARG A 101 1.23 -14.13 -15.74
CA ARG A 101 1.39 -13.86 -17.17
C ARG A 101 0.06 -13.95 -17.94
N GLU A 102 -0.73 -14.97 -17.61
CA GLU A 102 -2.04 -15.22 -18.21
C GLU A 102 -3.01 -14.08 -17.89
N ALA A 103 -3.08 -13.65 -16.63
CA ALA A 103 -3.91 -12.51 -16.23
C ALA A 103 -3.51 -11.21 -16.96
N VAL A 104 -2.22 -10.97 -17.20
CA VAL A 104 -1.78 -9.81 -17.99
C VAL A 104 -2.21 -9.93 -19.45
N ASN A 105 -2.13 -11.12 -20.06
CA ASN A 105 -2.64 -11.31 -21.42
C ASN A 105 -4.15 -11.09 -21.48
N ASP A 106 -4.92 -11.60 -20.51
CA ASP A 106 -6.36 -11.35 -20.44
C ASP A 106 -6.70 -9.86 -20.31
N LEU A 107 -5.92 -9.12 -19.50
CA LEU A 107 -6.05 -7.66 -19.38
C LEU A 107 -5.78 -6.96 -20.71
N LEU A 108 -4.69 -7.33 -21.40
CA LEU A 108 -4.33 -6.77 -22.70
C LEU A 108 -5.36 -7.12 -23.79
N ASP A 109 -5.86 -8.36 -23.83
CA ASP A 109 -6.87 -8.80 -24.78
C ASP A 109 -8.22 -8.10 -24.54
N ASN A 110 -8.57 -7.83 -23.29
CA ASN A 110 -9.75 -7.03 -22.97
C ASN A 110 -9.57 -5.56 -23.39
N LEU A 111 -8.41 -4.95 -23.15
CA LEU A 111 -8.13 -3.58 -23.63
C LEU A 111 -8.12 -3.50 -25.16
N LYS A 112 -7.62 -4.54 -25.84
CA LYS A 112 -7.58 -4.59 -27.31
C LYS A 112 -8.96 -4.50 -27.96
N LYS A 113 -10.04 -4.86 -27.25
CA LYS A 113 -11.43 -4.72 -27.73
C LYS A 113 -11.83 -3.26 -27.90
N THR A 114 -11.25 -2.34 -27.13
CA THR A 114 -11.57 -0.90 -27.16
C THR A 114 -10.44 -0.06 -27.73
N ALA A 115 -9.17 -0.47 -27.56
CA ALA A 115 -7.98 0.24 -28.01
C ALA A 115 -7.00 -0.69 -28.77
N PRO A 116 -7.41 -1.28 -29.93
CA PRO A 116 -6.60 -2.28 -30.63
C PRO A 116 -5.27 -1.74 -31.16
N ASN A 117 -5.24 -0.49 -31.62
CA ASN A 117 -4.03 0.15 -32.15
C ASN A 117 -2.99 0.35 -31.05
N LEU A 118 -3.40 0.90 -29.91
CA LEU A 118 -2.54 1.09 -28.73
C LEU A 118 -1.88 -0.23 -28.31
N VAL A 119 -2.69 -1.30 -28.16
CA VAL A 119 -2.15 -2.60 -27.74
C VAL A 119 -1.18 -3.15 -28.79
N GLY A 120 -1.50 -3.09 -30.08
CA GLY A 120 -0.65 -3.60 -31.15
C GLY A 120 0.65 -2.81 -31.36
N GLU A 121 0.62 -1.50 -31.13
CA GLU A 121 1.80 -0.63 -31.22
C GLU A 121 2.75 -0.82 -30.04
N VAL A 122 2.23 -1.11 -28.83
CA VAL A 122 3.08 -1.25 -27.64
C VAL A 122 3.52 -2.69 -27.39
N VAL A 123 2.63 -3.68 -27.54
CA VAL A 123 2.90 -5.08 -27.18
C VAL A 123 2.66 -6.02 -28.36
N PRO A 124 3.65 -6.82 -28.79
CA PRO A 124 5.00 -6.98 -28.23
C PRO A 124 6.05 -6.01 -28.81
N THR A 125 5.64 -5.03 -29.62
CA THR A 125 6.51 -4.24 -30.48
C THR A 125 7.51 -3.35 -29.71
N VAL A 126 7.03 -2.61 -28.71
CA VAL A 126 7.88 -1.79 -27.84
C VAL A 126 8.30 -2.58 -26.61
N LEU A 127 7.37 -3.28 -25.96
CA LEU A 127 7.64 -4.05 -24.74
C LEU A 127 7.06 -5.45 -24.87
N LYS A 128 7.73 -6.43 -24.25
CA LYS A 128 7.16 -7.77 -24.14
C LYS A 128 6.04 -7.73 -23.09
N PRO A 129 5.05 -8.65 -23.14
CA PRO A 129 4.12 -8.85 -22.01
C PRO A 129 4.89 -9.03 -20.69
N GLY A 130 6.09 -9.63 -20.79
CA GLY A 130 7.18 -9.65 -19.81
C GLY A 130 7.29 -8.42 -18.95
N ASP A 131 7.58 -7.32 -19.63
CA ASP A 131 7.98 -6.05 -19.05
C ASP A 131 6.75 -5.32 -18.50
N VAL A 132 5.63 -5.37 -19.24
CA VAL A 132 4.34 -4.83 -18.79
C VAL A 132 3.92 -5.48 -17.47
N GLN A 133 4.01 -6.81 -17.35
CA GLN A 133 3.70 -7.49 -16.08
C GLN A 133 4.54 -6.95 -14.92
N LYS A 134 5.85 -6.76 -15.10
CA LYS A 134 6.71 -6.28 -14.02
C LYS A 134 6.35 -4.87 -13.58
N VAL A 135 6.02 -3.97 -14.53
CA VAL A 135 5.54 -2.62 -14.20
C VAL A 135 4.22 -2.68 -13.43
N LEU A 136 3.23 -3.44 -13.92
CA LEU A 136 1.95 -3.61 -13.22
C LEU A 136 2.13 -4.23 -11.83
N GLN A 137 3.05 -5.18 -11.66
CA GLN A 137 3.38 -5.76 -10.37
C GLN A 137 4.00 -4.74 -9.42
N ASN A 138 4.87 -3.85 -9.91
CA ASN A 138 5.43 -2.79 -9.09
C ASN A 138 4.33 -1.83 -8.61
N LEU A 139 3.43 -1.40 -9.50
CA LEU A 139 2.27 -0.57 -9.12
C LEU A 139 1.42 -1.27 -8.05
N LEU A 140 1.06 -2.54 -8.25
CA LEU A 140 0.25 -3.30 -7.29
C LEU A 140 0.95 -3.53 -5.96
N ARG A 141 2.29 -3.71 -5.94
CA ARG A 141 3.09 -3.80 -4.70
C ARG A 141 3.04 -2.50 -3.88
N GLU A 142 2.78 -1.39 -4.55
CA GLU A 142 2.56 -0.08 -3.93
C GLU A 142 1.08 0.26 -3.75
N ARG A 143 0.19 -0.73 -3.89
CA ARG A 143 -1.28 -0.59 -3.83
C ARG A 143 -1.84 0.42 -4.86
N VAL A 144 -1.10 0.71 -5.91
CA VAL A 144 -1.54 1.59 -7.01
C VAL A 144 -2.45 0.80 -7.95
N SER A 145 -3.60 1.39 -8.26
CA SER A 145 -4.60 0.79 -9.14
C SER A 145 -4.10 0.69 -10.58
N ILE A 146 -4.30 -0.48 -11.20
CA ILE A 146 -4.00 -0.72 -12.61
C ILE A 146 -5.26 -0.68 -13.51
N ARG A 147 -6.37 -0.13 -13.00
CA ARG A 147 -7.64 -0.07 -13.73
C ARG A 147 -7.56 0.81 -14.98
N ASP A 148 -6.79 1.89 -14.91
CA ASP A 148 -6.51 2.75 -16.06
C ASP A 148 -5.38 2.17 -16.92
N LEU A 149 -5.63 0.97 -17.48
CA LEU A 149 -4.63 0.26 -18.27
C LEU A 149 -4.31 0.98 -19.59
N GLY A 150 -5.24 1.80 -20.10
CA GLY A 150 -5.03 2.63 -21.28
C GLY A 150 -3.89 3.63 -21.06
N THR A 151 -4.01 4.51 -20.06
CA THR A 151 -2.97 5.50 -19.73
C THR A 151 -1.63 4.83 -19.38
N ILE A 152 -1.68 3.71 -18.63
CA ILE A 152 -0.49 2.92 -18.33
C ILE A 152 0.21 2.47 -19.62
N LEU A 153 -0.54 1.89 -20.57
CA LEU A 153 0.04 1.35 -21.79
C LEU A 153 0.51 2.44 -22.76
N GLU A 154 -0.19 3.56 -22.86
CA GLU A 154 0.25 4.76 -23.61
C GLU A 154 1.60 5.25 -23.09
N THR A 155 1.72 5.43 -21.78
CA THR A 155 2.96 5.88 -21.13
C THR A 155 4.09 4.89 -21.39
N LEU A 156 3.82 3.59 -21.31
CA LEU A 156 4.79 2.56 -21.61
C LEU A 156 5.22 2.55 -23.09
N GLY A 157 4.33 2.90 -24.02
CA GLY A 157 4.66 3.10 -25.43
C GLY A 157 5.63 4.27 -25.64
N ASP A 158 5.34 5.42 -25.04
CA ASP A 158 6.12 6.65 -25.20
C ASP A 158 7.54 6.54 -24.64
N PHE A 159 7.67 5.95 -23.46
CA PHE A 159 8.96 5.85 -22.75
C PHE A 159 9.67 4.52 -22.98
N GLY A 160 8.96 3.47 -23.35
CA GLY A 160 9.52 2.14 -23.59
C GLY A 160 10.52 2.11 -24.75
N ALA A 161 10.43 3.03 -25.71
CA ALA A 161 11.44 3.16 -26.77
C ALA A 161 12.78 3.75 -26.26
N ARG A 162 12.74 4.52 -25.17
CA ARG A 162 13.90 5.23 -24.60
C ARG A 162 14.63 4.40 -23.54
N THR A 163 13.89 3.62 -22.77
CA THR A 163 14.45 2.76 -21.72
C THR A 163 13.65 1.47 -21.58
N LYS A 164 14.35 0.39 -21.22
CA LYS A 164 13.75 -0.89 -20.81
C LYS A 164 13.86 -1.12 -19.31
N ASP A 165 14.37 -0.14 -18.56
CA ASP A 165 14.44 -0.20 -17.12
C ASP A 165 13.03 -0.12 -16.54
N VAL A 166 12.59 -1.24 -15.94
CA VAL A 166 11.25 -1.40 -15.36
C VAL A 166 11.02 -0.42 -14.21
N GLU A 167 12.04 -0.12 -13.41
CA GLU A 167 11.91 0.81 -12.29
C GLU A 167 11.63 2.22 -12.82
N VAL A 168 12.40 2.67 -13.83
CA VAL A 168 12.19 3.96 -14.48
C VAL A 168 10.82 4.03 -15.18
N LEU A 169 10.43 2.97 -15.90
CA LEU A 169 9.11 2.91 -16.53
C LEU A 169 7.97 2.95 -15.51
N THR A 170 8.16 2.34 -14.33
CA THR A 170 7.19 2.40 -13.23
C THR A 170 6.99 3.84 -12.78
N GLU A 171 8.06 4.61 -12.57
CA GLU A 171 7.96 6.01 -12.16
C GLU A 171 7.27 6.90 -13.20
N TYR A 172 7.54 6.69 -14.49
CA TYR A 172 6.82 7.41 -15.55
C TYR A 172 5.32 7.10 -15.53
N VAL A 173 4.96 5.82 -15.40
CA VAL A 173 3.57 5.41 -15.32
C VAL A 173 2.89 6.00 -14.09
N ARG A 174 3.54 5.95 -12.92
CA ARG A 174 3.00 6.55 -11.69
C ARG A 174 2.73 8.04 -11.84
N ASN A 175 3.64 8.78 -12.49
CA ASN A 175 3.43 10.20 -12.78
C ASN A 175 2.20 10.41 -13.69
N ALA A 176 2.03 9.60 -14.73
CA ALA A 176 0.91 9.69 -15.65
C ALA A 176 -0.45 9.40 -14.98
N ILE A 177 -0.48 8.51 -13.99
CA ILE A 177 -1.69 8.17 -13.20
C ILE A 177 -1.74 8.85 -11.83
N SER A 178 -0.97 9.92 -11.64
CA SER A 178 -0.86 10.70 -10.39
C SER A 178 -2.21 11.04 -9.77
N ARG A 179 -3.17 11.50 -10.59
CA ARG A 179 -4.54 11.78 -10.15
C ARG A 179 -5.20 10.59 -9.47
N ASN A 180 -5.08 9.39 -10.03
CA ASN A 180 -5.67 8.17 -9.44
C ASN A 180 -4.98 7.79 -8.13
N ILE A 181 -3.66 8.01 -8.05
CA ILE A 181 -2.88 7.75 -6.84
C ILE A 181 -3.32 8.72 -5.73
N CYS A 182 -3.41 10.02 -6.02
CA CYS A 182 -3.81 11.02 -5.05
C CYS A 182 -5.26 10.85 -4.58
N GLU A 183 -6.21 10.59 -5.48
CA GLU A 183 -7.61 10.36 -5.09
C GLU A 183 -7.77 9.14 -4.18
N ALA A 184 -6.91 8.12 -4.32
CA ALA A 184 -6.93 6.94 -3.44
C ALA A 184 -6.37 7.22 -2.03
N LEU A 185 -5.61 8.31 -1.86
CA LEU A 185 -4.98 8.72 -0.59
C LEU A 185 -5.65 9.94 0.04
N ARG A 186 -6.64 10.52 -0.66
CA ARG A 186 -7.36 11.71 -0.22
C ARG A 186 -8.29 11.36 0.93
N GLU A 187 -8.20 12.12 2.01
CA GLU A 187 -9.07 11.99 3.17
C GLU A 187 -10.43 12.72 2.96
N PRO A 188 -11.45 12.48 3.80
CA PRO A 188 -12.81 13.02 3.58
C PRO A 188 -12.92 14.54 3.53
N ASP A 189 -11.99 15.27 4.15
CA ASP A 189 -11.89 16.73 4.11
C ASP A 189 -11.29 17.25 2.78
N GLY A 190 -10.80 16.32 1.96
CA GLY A 190 -10.28 16.57 0.64
C GLY A 190 -8.78 16.79 0.57
N LYS A 191 -8.03 16.58 1.66
CA LYS A 191 -6.58 16.76 1.71
C LYS A 191 -5.83 15.43 1.69
N ILE A 192 -4.53 15.50 1.44
CA ILE A 192 -3.58 14.42 1.74
C ILE A 192 -2.70 14.89 2.88
N TYR A 193 -2.70 14.14 3.97
CA TYR A 193 -1.78 14.35 5.09
C TYR A 193 -0.54 13.50 4.91
N CYS A 194 0.64 14.10 5.07
CA CYS A 194 1.89 13.39 4.88
C CYS A 194 2.97 13.79 5.87
N ILE A 195 4.03 12.98 5.92
CA ILE A 195 5.33 13.37 6.48
C ILE A 195 6.31 13.62 5.33
N THR A 196 7.19 14.60 5.49
CA THR A 196 8.24 14.93 4.51
C THR A 196 9.61 14.50 5.01
N LEU A 197 10.61 14.45 4.12
CA LEU A 197 12.01 14.27 4.51
C LEU A 197 12.70 15.63 4.59
N GLU A 198 13.53 15.87 5.60
CA GLU A 198 14.36 17.07 5.60
C GLU A 198 15.44 17.01 4.50
N PRO A 199 15.95 18.16 4.00
CA PRO A 199 16.88 18.18 2.88
C PRO A 199 18.14 17.31 3.10
N ARG A 200 18.71 17.32 4.31
CA ARG A 200 19.90 16.52 4.62
C ARG A 200 19.63 15.01 4.59
N MET A 201 18.42 14.59 4.95
CA MET A 201 18.00 13.19 4.83
C MET A 201 17.86 12.81 3.35
N GLU A 202 17.26 13.67 2.53
CA GLU A 202 17.17 13.43 1.08
C GLU A 202 18.56 13.35 0.43
N ASP A 203 19.47 14.26 0.79
CA ASP A 203 20.85 14.27 0.31
C ASP A 203 21.61 12.99 0.69
N LEU A 204 21.46 12.53 1.94
CA LEU A 204 22.05 11.26 2.39
C LEU A 204 21.55 10.09 1.55
N ILE A 205 20.23 9.97 1.36
CA ILE A 205 19.64 8.88 0.58
C ILE A 205 20.15 8.95 -0.86
N ASN A 206 20.08 10.13 -1.49
CA ASN A 206 20.46 10.35 -2.88
C ASN A 206 21.95 10.05 -3.14
N ALA A 207 22.84 10.50 -2.26
CA ALA A 207 24.29 10.27 -2.37
C ALA A 207 24.66 8.78 -2.28
N ASN A 208 23.80 7.95 -1.69
CA ASN A 208 24.02 6.52 -1.52
C ASN A 208 23.22 5.67 -2.52
N ILE A 209 22.63 6.26 -3.57
CA ILE A 209 21.99 5.50 -4.65
C ILE A 209 23.06 5.06 -5.65
N GLU A 210 23.26 3.75 -5.77
CA GLU A 210 24.05 3.18 -6.85
C GLU A 210 23.13 2.64 -7.95
N ARG A 211 23.50 2.91 -9.21
CA ARG A 211 22.77 2.46 -10.39
C ARG A 211 23.58 1.39 -11.09
N THR A 212 22.95 0.24 -11.34
CA THR A 212 23.53 -0.88 -12.08
C THR A 212 22.63 -1.29 -13.23
N GLU A 213 23.10 -2.20 -14.08
CA GLU A 213 22.26 -2.80 -15.14
C GLU A 213 21.02 -3.53 -14.59
N GLY A 214 21.08 -4.00 -13.33
CA GLY A 214 19.98 -4.66 -12.64
C GLY A 214 18.98 -3.72 -11.96
N GLY A 215 19.16 -2.41 -12.08
CA GLY A 215 18.37 -1.37 -11.42
C GLY A 215 19.15 -0.60 -10.36
N SER A 216 18.44 0.25 -9.63
CA SER A 216 19.04 1.07 -8.57
C SER A 216 18.94 0.39 -7.20
N TYR A 217 19.91 0.60 -6.32
CA TYR A 217 19.85 0.19 -4.92
C TYR A 217 20.51 1.21 -4.00
N LEU A 218 20.15 1.14 -2.73
CA LEU A 218 20.67 2.00 -1.68
C LEU A 218 21.89 1.33 -1.03
N ARG A 219 23.04 2.02 -1.02
CA ARG A 219 24.29 1.57 -0.41
C ARG A 219 24.54 2.28 0.91
N LEU A 220 23.64 2.08 1.87
CA LEU A 220 23.87 2.44 3.27
C LEU A 220 24.32 1.21 4.05
N ASP A 221 25.23 1.39 5.01
CA ASP A 221 25.53 0.32 5.96
C ASP A 221 24.29 0.00 6.83
N PRO A 222 24.18 -1.23 7.36
CA PRO A 222 23.00 -1.63 8.12
C PRO A 222 22.66 -0.74 9.32
N ASN A 223 23.66 -0.15 9.98
CA ASN A 223 23.41 0.70 11.14
C ASN A 223 22.79 2.04 10.70
N SER A 224 23.34 2.66 9.65
CA SER A 224 22.78 3.88 9.08
C SER A 224 21.37 3.67 8.53
N LEU A 225 21.13 2.56 7.82
CA LEU A 225 19.79 2.21 7.32
C LEU A 225 18.78 2.03 8.46
N ASN A 226 19.15 1.33 9.54
CA ASN A 226 18.28 1.17 10.71
C ASN A 226 17.93 2.50 11.37
N LYS A 227 18.88 3.44 11.47
CA LYS A 227 18.61 4.77 12.02
C LYS A 227 17.64 5.56 11.15
N VAL A 228 17.79 5.51 9.83
CA VAL A 228 16.85 6.14 8.88
C VAL A 228 15.46 5.50 9.01
N MET A 229 15.37 4.17 9.04
CA MET A 229 14.11 3.45 9.23
C MET A 229 13.42 3.85 10.54
N ASN A 230 14.16 3.92 11.65
CA ASN A 230 13.61 4.31 12.95
C ASN A 230 13.10 5.76 12.97
N ALA A 231 13.84 6.68 12.35
CA ALA A 231 13.43 8.08 12.23
C ALA A 231 12.11 8.20 11.43
N MET A 232 12.02 7.48 10.30
CA MET A 232 10.80 7.42 9.49
C MET A 232 9.64 6.76 10.25
N ALA A 233 9.89 5.64 10.92
CA ALA A 233 8.89 4.90 11.69
C ALA A 233 8.26 5.76 12.79
N THR A 234 9.09 6.55 13.49
CA THR A 234 8.63 7.46 14.55
C THR A 234 7.63 8.50 14.01
N GLU A 235 7.91 9.12 12.86
CA GLU A 235 7.01 10.11 12.25
C GLU A 235 5.75 9.45 11.65
N VAL A 236 5.88 8.25 11.09
CA VAL A 236 4.72 7.46 10.61
C VAL A 236 3.78 7.10 11.77
N GLU A 237 4.33 6.69 12.91
CA GLU A 237 3.53 6.33 14.10
C GLU A 237 2.75 7.54 14.64
N LYS A 238 3.34 8.74 14.60
CA LYS A 238 2.63 9.98 14.96
C LYS A 238 1.43 10.23 14.03
N LEU A 239 1.64 10.09 12.72
CA LEU A 239 0.58 10.30 11.72
C LEU A 239 -0.56 9.29 11.90
N LEU A 240 -0.23 8.01 12.13
CA LEU A 240 -1.19 6.95 12.46
C LEU A 240 -1.94 7.22 13.76
N SER A 241 -1.25 7.67 14.81
CA SER A 241 -1.84 7.97 16.12
C SER A 241 -2.80 9.16 16.06
N SER A 242 -2.64 10.05 15.08
CA SER A 242 -3.57 11.14 14.77
C SER A 242 -4.76 10.70 13.91
N GLY A 243 -4.85 9.42 13.55
CA GLY A 243 -5.96 8.87 12.76
C GLY A 243 -5.84 9.06 11.26
N HIS A 244 -4.69 9.51 10.76
CA HIS A 244 -4.46 9.76 9.33
C HIS A 244 -3.85 8.55 8.62
N THR A 245 -4.10 8.47 7.31
CA THR A 245 -3.46 7.47 6.46
C THR A 245 -1.98 7.79 6.29
N PRO A 246 -1.05 6.84 6.50
CA PRO A 246 0.38 7.14 6.48
C PRO A 246 0.89 7.37 5.05
N VAL A 247 1.27 8.61 4.74
CA VAL A 247 1.89 8.99 3.46
C VAL A 247 3.25 9.64 3.71
N VAL A 248 4.27 9.18 3.00
CA VAL A 248 5.60 9.82 2.95
C VAL A 248 5.73 10.57 1.63
N LEU A 249 6.09 11.85 1.70
CA LEU A 249 6.34 12.70 0.54
C LEU A 249 7.83 13.02 0.43
N CYS A 250 8.40 12.81 -0.75
CA CYS A 250 9.84 12.98 -0.99
C CYS A 250 10.17 13.44 -2.42
N SER A 251 11.44 13.76 -2.66
CA SER A 251 11.95 14.08 -3.99
C SER A 251 11.81 12.91 -4.99
N PRO A 252 11.46 13.16 -6.27
CA PRO A 252 11.28 12.11 -7.28
C PRO A 252 12.50 11.21 -7.48
N GLN A 253 13.71 11.73 -7.27
CA GLN A 253 14.96 11.00 -7.50
C GLN A 253 15.21 9.88 -6.49
N ILE A 254 14.60 9.97 -5.31
CA ILE A 254 14.80 9.04 -4.19
C ILE A 254 13.56 8.19 -3.87
N ARG A 255 12.42 8.48 -4.51
CA ARG A 255 11.12 7.87 -4.18
C ARG A 255 11.14 6.33 -4.21
N PRO A 256 11.71 5.64 -5.22
CA PRO A 256 11.80 4.19 -5.21
C PRO A 256 12.58 3.63 -4.00
N GLN A 257 13.63 4.32 -3.58
CA GLN A 257 14.49 3.91 -2.47
C GLN A 257 13.81 4.20 -1.13
N VAL A 258 13.15 5.35 -1.00
CA VAL A 258 12.29 5.67 0.16
C VAL A 258 11.18 4.62 0.29
N ARG A 259 10.55 4.21 -0.83
CA ARG A 259 9.55 3.13 -0.82
C ARG A 259 10.12 1.82 -0.27
N ARG A 260 11.32 1.41 -0.70
CA ARG A 260 11.98 0.18 -0.21
C ARG A 260 12.36 0.27 1.28
N ILE A 261 12.82 1.43 1.75
CA ILE A 261 13.08 1.67 3.18
C ILE A 261 11.78 1.47 3.97
N VAL A 262 10.70 2.08 3.51
CA VAL A 262 9.38 2.04 4.14
C VAL A 262 8.76 0.65 4.13
N GLU A 263 9.03 -0.18 3.11
CA GLU A 263 8.63 -1.61 3.11
C GLU A 263 9.16 -2.38 4.32
N GLY A 264 10.33 -2.00 4.85
CA GLY A 264 10.92 -2.63 6.02
C GLY A 264 10.30 -2.21 7.36
N ILE A 265 9.48 -1.14 7.38
CA ILE A 265 8.87 -0.60 8.60
C ILE A 265 7.52 -1.27 8.86
N GLN A 266 6.54 -0.99 8.00
CA GLN A 266 5.19 -1.52 8.09
C GLN A 266 4.55 -1.53 6.70
N GLY A 267 3.73 -2.54 6.41
CA GLY A 267 2.94 -2.59 5.18
C GLY A 267 1.87 -1.49 5.14
N GLY A 268 1.55 -0.99 3.95
CA GLY A 268 0.44 -0.05 3.74
C GLY A 268 0.80 1.43 3.79
N ILE A 269 2.05 1.79 4.10
CA ILE A 269 2.53 3.17 4.02
C ILE A 269 2.73 3.55 2.54
N ALA A 270 2.05 4.61 2.10
CA ALA A 270 2.20 5.14 0.75
C ALA A 270 3.44 6.03 0.66
N VAL A 271 4.17 5.97 -0.46
CA VAL A 271 5.28 6.88 -0.74
C VAL A 271 5.01 7.60 -2.05
N LEU A 272 4.88 8.92 -1.96
CA LEU A 272 4.66 9.82 -3.08
C LEU A 272 5.91 10.64 -3.39
N SER A 273 6.09 10.95 -4.67
CA SER A 273 6.99 12.02 -5.08
C SER A 273 6.26 13.35 -5.22
N PHE A 274 6.96 14.47 -5.07
CA PHE A 274 6.37 15.79 -5.37
C PHE A 274 5.79 15.91 -6.79
N ASN A 275 6.31 15.13 -7.76
CA ASN A 275 5.79 15.11 -9.13
C ASN A 275 4.45 14.36 -9.26
N GLU A 276 4.08 13.55 -8.26
CA GLU A 276 2.83 12.80 -8.26
C GLU A 276 1.66 13.57 -7.64
N ILE A 277 1.91 14.76 -7.06
CA ILE A 277 0.85 15.56 -6.46
C ILE A 277 0.05 16.27 -7.54
N ASP A 278 -1.21 15.87 -7.69
CA ASP A 278 -2.16 16.57 -8.54
C ASP A 278 -2.38 18.00 -8.03
N LYS A 279 -2.36 18.98 -8.95
CA LYS A 279 -2.45 20.41 -8.61
C LYS A 279 -3.78 20.81 -7.95
N THR A 280 -4.80 19.97 -8.07
CA THR A 280 -6.13 20.22 -7.49
C THR A 280 -6.26 19.72 -6.05
N ILE A 281 -5.27 19.01 -5.54
CA ILE A 281 -5.29 18.40 -4.21
C ILE A 281 -4.36 19.17 -3.27
N GLU A 282 -4.91 19.59 -2.14
CA GLU A 282 -4.15 20.21 -1.07
C GLU A 282 -3.38 19.13 -0.29
N VAL A 283 -2.10 19.38 -0.04
CA VAL A 283 -1.23 18.49 0.73
C VAL A 283 -0.77 19.21 1.98
N GLU A 284 -0.95 18.57 3.13
CA GLU A 284 -0.58 19.12 4.44
C GLU A 284 0.48 18.25 5.10
N SER A 285 1.65 18.84 5.39
CA SER A 285 2.75 18.14 6.05
C SER A 285 2.58 18.22 7.57
N LEU A 286 2.30 17.09 8.22
CA LEU A 286 2.12 17.01 9.68
C LEU A 286 3.40 16.64 10.44
N GLY A 287 4.44 16.24 9.71
CA GLY A 287 5.74 15.90 10.28
C GLY A 287 6.87 16.04 9.26
N MET A 288 8.09 16.04 9.76
CA MET A 288 9.32 16.05 8.96
C MET A 288 10.31 15.09 9.59
N VAL A 289 10.78 14.13 8.79
CA VAL A 289 11.79 13.17 9.21
C VAL A 289 13.14 13.85 9.19
N SER A 290 13.69 14.08 10.38
CA SER A 290 15.03 14.65 10.53
C SER A 290 16.13 13.60 10.39
N LEU A 291 17.30 14.04 9.91
CA LEU A 291 18.50 13.23 9.88
C LEU A 291 18.94 12.93 11.33
N PRO A 292 19.09 11.64 11.70
CA PRO A 292 19.65 11.27 12.99
C PRO A 292 20.98 11.99 13.22
N PRO A 293 21.22 12.64 14.38
CA PRO A 293 22.44 13.41 14.65
C PRO A 293 23.73 12.63 14.45
N GLU A 294 23.69 11.30 14.58
CA GLU A 294 24.82 10.40 14.39
C GLU A 294 25.15 10.11 12.92
N LEU A 295 24.30 10.57 12.00
CA LEU A 295 24.49 10.50 10.55
C LEU A 295 24.76 11.87 9.92
N ALA A 296 24.77 12.94 10.73
CA ALA A 296 24.96 14.32 10.31
C ALA A 296 26.43 14.69 10.05
#